data_AF-R5I0S6-F1
#
_entry.id   AF-R5I0S6-F1
#
_cell.length_a   1.000
_cell.length_b   1.000
_cell.length_c   1.000
_cell.angle_alpha   90.00
_cell.angle_beta   90.00
_cell.angle_gamma   90.00
#
_symmetry.space_group_name_H-M   'P 1'
#
loop_
_entity.id
_entity.type
_entity.pdbx_description
1 polymer ?
#
loop_
_entity_poly.entity_id
_entity_poly.type
_entity_poly.pdbx_seq_one_letter_code
_entity_poly.pdbx_strand_id
1 'polypeptide(L)'
;MTDGNRTIIETPRLLLREMTPADRPDLCMILQDKEVMCAYNGPFSDEEVNGWLERQTGRYREWGYGLWAVVLKQTGKMIGQCGVTRQLWNGEEMLEVGYLFRHSHWHQGYATEAARACMEYAFNVLGASEVCSIIRDNNIPSQRVALRNGMRKAEGVMVKHYRGAEMPHWLYLTTREEFSGIDGGTDGSGSGKNRRILTVHYQAPCGEMLLGSLGDRLCLCDWTHELHPGRVANRLRRILKAESEDCGQISGDTPGQSAFPEILLRTVRELDEYFRGERKEFDLPLLLAGSEFQKRVWQQLRLIPYGQTVSYGELAAAIGAPKSVRAVANANGANAISIILPCHRVIGSDGSLTGYGGGTDTKRYLLELEKKY
;
A
#
# COMPACT_ATOMS: atom_id res chain seq x y z
N MET A 1 36.61 -5.43 -8.22
CA MET A 1 35.66 -6.23 -7.41
C MET A 1 34.88 -5.24 -6.57
N THR A 2 33.76 -4.75 -7.06
CA THR A 2 32.90 -3.84 -6.30
C THR A 2 32.12 -4.67 -5.29
N ASP A 3 32.12 -4.20 -4.05
CA ASP A 3 31.47 -4.81 -2.90
C ASP A 3 29.95 -4.89 -3.16
N GLY A 4 29.45 -6.06 -3.58
CA GLY A 4 28.05 -6.32 -3.96
C GLY A 4 27.04 -6.17 -2.82
N ASN A 5 27.47 -5.61 -1.69
CA ASN A 5 26.67 -5.35 -0.51
C ASN A 5 26.36 -3.85 -0.30
N ARG A 6 26.80 -2.98 -1.22
CA ARG A 6 26.49 -1.54 -1.13
C ARG A 6 24.99 -1.32 -1.34
N THR A 7 24.34 -0.78 -0.32
CA THR A 7 22.94 -0.35 -0.40
C THR A 7 22.85 0.88 -1.31
N ILE A 8 21.95 0.81 -2.29
CA ILE A 8 21.67 1.89 -3.26
C ILE A 8 20.52 2.76 -2.76
N ILE A 9 19.45 2.13 -2.29
CA ILE A 9 18.28 2.80 -1.73
C ILE A 9 17.92 2.12 -0.41
N GLU A 10 17.61 2.91 0.60
CA GLU A 10 17.12 2.44 1.89
C GLU A 10 15.77 3.09 2.19
N THR A 11 14.77 2.26 2.46
CA THR A 11 13.41 2.70 2.83
C THR A 11 13.13 2.29 4.29
N PRO A 12 11.98 2.63 4.89
CA PRO A 12 11.68 2.20 6.26
C PRO A 12 11.77 0.68 6.46
N ARG A 13 11.36 -0.13 5.48
CA ARG A 13 11.31 -1.59 5.60
C ARG A 13 12.29 -2.34 4.69
N LEU A 14 12.83 -1.71 3.65
CA LEU A 14 13.55 -2.38 2.58
C LEU A 14 14.96 -1.80 2.39
N LEU A 15 15.86 -2.67 1.92
CA LEU A 15 17.15 -2.29 1.36
C LEU A 15 17.16 -2.73 -0.10
N LEU A 16 17.51 -1.82 -1.01
CA LEU A 16 17.73 -2.15 -2.42
C LEU A 16 19.22 -2.08 -2.70
N ARG A 17 19.78 -3.18 -3.21
CA ARG A 17 21.20 -3.30 -3.57
C ARG A 17 21.37 -4.04 -4.89
N GLU A 18 22.53 -3.90 -5.50
CA GLU A 18 22.89 -4.69 -6.68
C GLU A 18 22.72 -6.20 -6.40
N MET A 19 22.17 -6.90 -7.39
CA MET A 19 22.10 -8.35 -7.37
C MET A 19 23.49 -8.95 -7.55
N THR A 20 23.74 -10.03 -6.84
CA THR A 20 24.97 -10.81 -6.90
C THR A 20 24.65 -12.26 -7.30
N PRO A 21 25.66 -13.05 -7.72
CA PRO A 21 25.47 -14.49 -7.94
C PRO A 21 24.88 -15.24 -6.74
N ALA A 22 25.08 -14.75 -5.52
CA ALA A 22 24.54 -15.34 -4.30
C ALA A 22 23.01 -15.20 -4.17
N ASP A 23 22.39 -14.27 -4.90
CA ASP A 23 20.94 -14.04 -4.89
C ASP A 23 20.17 -15.01 -5.81
N ARG A 24 20.88 -15.85 -6.58
CA ARG A 24 20.28 -16.81 -7.52
C ARG A 24 19.19 -17.67 -6.87
N PRO A 25 19.38 -18.28 -5.67
CA PRO A 25 18.33 -19.10 -5.05
C PRO A 25 17.05 -18.32 -4.76
N ASP A 26 17.17 -17.07 -4.26
CA ASP A 26 16.02 -16.22 -3.98
C ASP A 26 15.34 -15.74 -5.29
N LEU A 27 16.12 -15.49 -6.35
CA LEU A 27 15.59 -15.19 -7.68
C LEU A 27 14.81 -16.37 -8.30
N CYS A 28 15.28 -17.60 -8.14
CA CYS A 28 14.56 -18.80 -8.58
C CYS A 28 13.17 -18.87 -7.92
N MET A 29 13.08 -18.54 -6.62
CA MET A 29 11.80 -18.52 -5.89
C MET A 29 10.80 -17.47 -6.39
N ILE A 30 11.22 -16.53 -7.24
CA ILE A 30 10.39 -15.49 -7.82
C ILE A 30 10.11 -15.82 -9.30
N LEU A 31 11.17 -16.06 -10.08
CA LEU A 31 11.10 -16.20 -11.53
C LEU A 31 10.67 -17.59 -12.00
N GLN A 32 10.67 -18.60 -11.12
CA GLN A 32 10.17 -19.95 -11.44
C GLN A 32 8.78 -20.21 -10.84
N ASP A 33 8.24 -19.23 -10.11
CA ASP A 33 6.92 -19.31 -9.51
C ASP A 33 5.84 -19.01 -10.57
N LYS A 34 4.88 -19.92 -10.73
CA LYS A 34 3.82 -19.81 -11.74
C LYS A 34 2.84 -18.67 -11.47
N GLU A 35 2.57 -18.37 -10.20
CA GLU A 35 1.66 -17.30 -9.79
C GLU A 35 2.33 -15.95 -10.04
N VAL A 36 3.61 -15.83 -9.71
CA VAL A 36 4.40 -14.61 -9.95
C VAL A 36 4.58 -14.35 -11.45
N MET A 37 4.85 -15.40 -12.22
CA MET A 37 5.18 -15.29 -13.66
C MET A 37 3.98 -15.42 -14.59
N CYS A 38 2.75 -15.37 -14.06
CA CYS A 38 1.54 -15.40 -14.88
C CYS A 38 1.52 -14.29 -15.94
N ALA A 39 2.05 -13.11 -15.59
CA ALA A 39 2.17 -11.98 -16.51
C ALA A 39 3.25 -12.16 -17.58
N TYR A 40 4.20 -13.09 -17.40
CA TYR A 40 5.36 -13.32 -18.28
C TYR A 40 5.19 -14.53 -19.22
N ASN A 41 3.97 -15.06 -19.35
CA ASN A 41 3.68 -16.25 -20.17
C ASN A 41 4.43 -17.51 -19.68
N GLY A 42 4.48 -17.66 -18.35
CA GLY A 42 4.98 -18.85 -17.67
C GLY A 42 6.29 -18.64 -16.92
N PRO A 43 6.63 -19.56 -16.00
CA PRO A 43 7.87 -19.51 -15.23
C PRO A 43 9.11 -19.64 -16.13
N PHE A 44 10.23 -19.15 -15.63
CA PHE A 44 11.54 -19.27 -16.26
C PHE A 44 12.18 -20.62 -15.97
N SER A 45 12.99 -21.10 -16.90
CA SER A 45 13.96 -22.18 -16.69
C SER A 45 15.17 -21.68 -15.89
N ASP A 46 16.01 -22.59 -15.42
CA ASP A 46 17.26 -22.23 -14.74
C ASP A 46 18.19 -21.37 -15.61
N GLU A 47 18.24 -21.67 -16.91
CA GLU A 47 19.03 -20.90 -17.88
C GLU A 47 18.50 -19.48 -18.04
N GLU A 48 17.18 -19.31 -18.12
CA GLU A 48 16.55 -17.99 -18.20
C GLU A 48 16.73 -17.17 -16.92
N VAL A 49 16.75 -17.80 -15.74
CA VAL A 49 17.08 -17.12 -14.47
C VAL A 49 18.53 -16.65 -14.47
N ASN A 50 19.48 -17.48 -14.93
CA ASN A 50 20.87 -17.07 -15.04
C ASN A 50 21.02 -15.91 -16.04
N GLY A 51 20.41 -16.01 -17.22
CA GLY A 51 20.41 -14.93 -18.20
C GLY A 51 19.70 -13.65 -17.71
N TRP A 52 18.71 -13.76 -16.83
CA TRP A 52 18.10 -12.61 -16.16
C TRP A 52 19.10 -11.91 -15.23
N LEU A 53 19.79 -12.67 -14.38
CA LEU A 53 20.77 -12.15 -13.43
C LEU A 53 21.96 -11.51 -14.17
N GLU A 54 22.50 -12.17 -15.18
CA GLU A 54 23.58 -11.65 -16.02
C GLU A 54 23.18 -10.33 -16.70
N ARG A 55 21.95 -10.23 -17.22
CA ARG A 55 21.44 -8.97 -17.78
C ARG A 55 21.38 -7.85 -16.74
N GLN A 56 20.95 -8.14 -15.50
CA GLN A 56 20.94 -7.10 -14.46
C GLN A 56 22.36 -6.66 -14.10
N THR A 57 23.30 -7.60 -13.92
CA THR A 57 24.70 -7.27 -13.65
C THR A 57 25.34 -6.50 -14.82
N GLY A 58 24.98 -6.82 -16.07
CA GLY A 58 25.39 -6.07 -17.26
C GLY A 58 24.92 -4.63 -17.21
N ARG A 59 23.64 -4.39 -16.89
CA ARG A 59 23.07 -3.05 -16.73
C ARG A 59 23.77 -2.21 -15.67
N TYR A 60 24.15 -2.80 -14.53
CA TYR A 60 24.90 -2.07 -13.51
C TYR A 60 26.27 -1.60 -14.03
N ARG A 61 26.97 -2.43 -14.82
CA ARG A 61 28.26 -2.06 -15.41
C ARG A 61 28.14 -0.99 -16.48
N GLU A 62 27.08 -1.07 -17.29
CA GLU A 62 26.89 -0.19 -18.44
C GLU A 62 26.27 1.15 -18.04
N TRP A 63 25.23 1.12 -17.20
CA TRP A 63 24.41 2.29 -16.87
C TRP A 63 24.60 2.78 -15.42
N GLY A 64 25.19 1.96 -14.55
CA GLY A 64 25.29 2.24 -13.11
C GLY A 64 24.00 1.98 -12.32
N TYR A 65 22.94 1.49 -12.98
CA TYR A 65 21.65 1.18 -12.37
C TYR A 65 20.93 0.06 -13.13
N GLY A 66 19.90 -0.52 -12.52
CA GLY A 66 19.11 -1.61 -13.08
C GLY A 66 18.00 -2.04 -12.11
N LEU A 67 17.47 -3.25 -12.27
CA LEU A 67 16.63 -3.85 -11.23
C LEU A 67 17.50 -4.33 -10.09
N TRP A 68 17.29 -3.82 -8.88
CA TRP A 68 18.04 -4.19 -7.68
C TRP A 68 17.35 -5.32 -6.91
N ALA A 69 18.13 -6.07 -6.13
CA ALA A 69 17.58 -6.98 -5.13
C ALA A 69 16.87 -6.17 -4.04
N VAL A 70 15.62 -6.53 -3.74
CA VAL A 70 14.86 -5.93 -2.65
C VAL A 70 14.94 -6.85 -1.44
N VAL A 71 15.63 -6.40 -0.40
CA VAL A 71 15.88 -7.15 0.84
C VAL A 71 15.00 -6.60 1.96
N LEU A 72 14.25 -7.48 2.63
CA LEU A 72 13.45 -7.11 3.79
C LEU A 72 14.34 -6.95 5.02
N LYS A 73 14.42 -5.75 5.59
CA LYS A 73 15.30 -5.44 6.73
C LYS A 73 15.12 -6.38 7.92
N GLN A 74 13.87 -6.76 8.20
CA GLN A 74 13.54 -7.61 9.33
C GLN A 74 14.17 -9.01 9.24
N THR A 75 14.32 -9.55 8.03
CA THR A 75 14.76 -10.93 7.81
C THR A 75 16.13 -11.03 7.15
N GLY A 76 16.61 -9.95 6.54
CA GLY A 76 17.82 -9.94 5.72
C GLY A 76 17.70 -10.77 4.44
N LYS A 77 16.48 -11.17 4.05
CA LYS A 77 16.23 -12.01 2.87
C LYS A 77 15.76 -11.18 1.68
N MET A 78 16.18 -11.57 0.47
CA MET A 78 15.64 -11.00 -0.75
C MET A 78 14.18 -11.47 -0.92
N ILE A 79 13.26 -10.52 -1.05
CA ILE A 79 11.82 -10.75 -1.19
C ILE A 79 11.29 -10.37 -2.57
N GLY A 80 12.13 -9.75 -3.40
CA GLY A 80 11.73 -9.24 -4.70
C GLY A 80 12.87 -8.54 -5.42
N GLN A 81 12.54 -7.94 -6.54
CA GLN A 81 13.39 -7.05 -7.31
C GLN A 81 12.62 -5.80 -7.70
N CYS A 82 13.28 -4.65 -7.67
CA CYS A 82 12.71 -3.36 -8.04
C CYS A 82 13.83 -2.42 -8.46
N GLY A 83 13.60 -1.59 -9.47
CA GLY A 83 14.61 -0.65 -9.92
C GLY A 83 14.23 0.09 -11.17
N VAL A 84 15.22 0.81 -11.72
CA VAL A 84 15.06 1.64 -12.92
C VAL A 84 15.78 0.97 -14.07
N THR A 85 15.17 0.89 -15.25
CA THR A 85 15.80 0.36 -16.45
C THR A 85 15.46 1.22 -17.67
N ARG A 86 16.30 1.22 -18.70
CA ARG A 86 15.96 1.84 -19.98
C ARG A 86 15.11 0.86 -20.79
N GLN A 87 13.97 1.33 -21.28
CA GLN A 87 13.10 0.58 -22.18
C GLN A 87 12.69 1.43 -23.38
N LEU A 88 12.36 0.76 -24.48
CA LEU A 88 11.76 1.41 -25.63
C LEU A 88 10.23 1.35 -25.51
N TRP A 89 9.58 2.50 -25.70
CA TRP A 89 8.14 2.62 -25.91
C TRP A 89 7.93 3.36 -27.24
N ASN A 90 7.33 2.69 -28.23
CA ASN A 90 7.13 3.23 -29.59
C ASN A 90 8.40 3.82 -30.25
N GLY A 91 9.58 3.28 -29.92
CA GLY A 91 10.88 3.72 -30.46
C GLY A 91 11.56 4.80 -29.64
N GLU A 92 10.91 5.37 -28.62
CA GLU A 92 11.50 6.33 -27.70
C GLU A 92 12.07 5.61 -26.46
N GLU A 93 13.29 5.96 -26.07
CA GLU A 93 13.92 5.44 -24.86
C GLU A 93 13.36 6.16 -23.63
N MET A 94 12.85 5.39 -22.67
CA MET A 94 12.29 5.90 -21.43
C MET A 94 12.87 5.16 -20.21
N LEU A 95 12.91 5.86 -19.07
CA LEU A 95 13.25 5.26 -17.79
C LEU A 95 12.02 4.56 -17.21
N GLU A 96 12.08 3.24 -17.16
CA GLU A 96 11.06 2.37 -16.60
C GLU A 96 11.39 1.99 -15.16
N VAL A 97 10.45 2.20 -14.24
CA VAL A 97 10.42 1.58 -12.93
C VAL A 97 9.72 0.23 -13.03
N GLY A 98 10.49 -0.84 -12.86
CA GLY A 98 10.00 -2.22 -12.87
C GLY A 98 10.07 -2.84 -11.48
N TYR A 99 9.15 -3.75 -11.17
CA TYR A 99 9.11 -4.45 -9.89
C TYR A 99 8.49 -5.84 -10.02
N LEU A 100 9.04 -6.80 -9.28
CA LEU A 100 8.53 -8.16 -9.18
C LEU A 100 8.85 -8.73 -7.80
N PHE A 101 7.84 -9.25 -7.11
CA PHE A 101 7.97 -9.72 -5.73
C PHE A 101 7.53 -11.16 -5.60
N ARG A 102 8.09 -11.86 -4.60
CA ARG A 102 7.69 -13.20 -4.24
C ARG A 102 6.23 -13.23 -3.79
N HIS A 103 5.47 -14.23 -4.22
CA HIS A 103 4.04 -14.34 -3.93
C HIS A 103 3.71 -14.20 -2.43
N SER A 104 4.49 -14.87 -1.56
CA SER A 104 4.31 -14.82 -0.10
C SER A 104 4.51 -13.43 0.54
N HIS A 105 4.99 -12.44 -0.21
CA HIS A 105 5.23 -11.06 0.25
C HIS A 105 4.33 -10.04 -0.47
N TRP A 106 3.32 -10.50 -1.21
CA TRP A 106 2.32 -9.62 -1.82
C TRP A 106 1.38 -9.02 -0.76
N HIS A 107 0.65 -7.98 -1.16
CA HIS A 107 -0.37 -7.28 -0.35
C HIS A 107 0.14 -6.63 0.97
N GLN A 108 1.46 -6.58 1.17
CA GLN A 108 2.11 -5.95 2.32
C GLN A 108 2.66 -4.54 2.02
N GLY A 109 2.42 -4.04 0.81
CA GLY A 109 2.83 -2.69 0.37
C GLY A 109 4.30 -2.55 -0.01
N TYR A 110 5.08 -3.63 -0.07
CA TYR A 110 6.50 -3.57 -0.42
C TYR A 110 6.75 -3.11 -1.85
N ALA A 111 5.94 -3.56 -2.82
CA ALA A 111 6.08 -3.13 -4.21
C ALA A 111 5.84 -1.62 -4.37
N THR A 112 4.82 -1.08 -3.71
CA THR A 112 4.54 0.37 -3.71
C THR A 112 5.69 1.15 -3.07
N GLU A 113 6.18 0.72 -1.90
CA GLU A 113 7.31 1.36 -1.22
C GLU A 113 8.60 1.35 -2.05
N ALA A 114 8.96 0.19 -2.61
CA ALA A 114 10.16 0.06 -3.43
C ALA A 114 10.06 0.86 -4.73
N ALA A 115 8.93 0.79 -5.44
CA ALA A 115 8.72 1.54 -6.67
C ALA A 115 8.76 3.05 -6.42
N ARG A 116 8.20 3.53 -5.31
CA ARG A 116 8.29 4.94 -4.91
C ARG A 116 9.72 5.40 -4.77
N ALA A 117 10.51 4.66 -4.01
CA ALA A 117 11.90 5.00 -3.78
C ALA A 117 12.74 4.91 -5.07
N CYS A 118 12.39 4.01 -6.01
CA CYS A 118 13.00 3.97 -7.34
C CYS A 118 12.63 5.17 -8.22
N MET A 119 11.41 5.70 -8.14
CA MET A 119 11.06 6.96 -8.81
C MET A 119 11.82 8.14 -8.20
N GLU A 120 11.91 8.23 -6.86
CA GLU A 120 12.74 9.23 -6.18
C GLU A 120 14.19 9.17 -6.65
N TYR A 121 14.76 7.96 -6.77
CA TYR A 121 16.09 7.76 -7.33
C TYR A 121 16.19 8.24 -8.79
N ALA A 122 15.24 7.87 -9.64
CA ALA A 122 15.24 8.30 -11.05
C ALA A 122 15.19 9.83 -11.19
N PHE A 123 14.34 10.50 -10.41
CA PHE A 123 14.25 11.95 -10.43
C PHE A 123 15.48 12.62 -9.80
N ASN A 124 15.84 12.25 -8.58
CA ASN A 124 16.83 12.98 -7.79
C ASN A 124 18.28 12.61 -8.12
N VAL A 125 18.52 11.35 -8.53
CA VAL A 125 19.87 10.85 -8.82
C VAL A 125 20.12 10.78 -10.31
N LEU A 126 19.18 10.26 -11.11
CA LEU A 126 19.36 10.14 -12.55
C LEU A 126 18.95 11.40 -13.33
N GLY A 127 18.33 12.38 -12.67
CA GLY A 127 17.96 13.63 -13.31
C GLY A 127 16.78 13.51 -14.29
N ALA A 128 15.98 12.45 -14.20
CA ALA A 128 14.84 12.24 -15.09
C ALA A 128 13.83 13.40 -15.02
N SER A 129 13.21 13.77 -16.14
CA SER A 129 12.03 14.65 -16.18
C SER A 129 10.74 13.84 -16.01
N GLU A 130 10.75 12.60 -16.48
CA GLU A 130 9.64 11.66 -16.46
C GLU A 130 10.12 10.23 -16.24
N VAL A 131 9.24 9.40 -15.70
CA VAL A 131 9.46 7.96 -15.54
C VAL A 131 8.18 7.20 -15.89
N CYS A 132 8.33 5.94 -16.25
CA CYS A 132 7.21 5.09 -16.62
C CYS A 132 7.21 3.71 -15.97
N SER A 133 6.11 2.98 -16.11
CA SER A 133 6.05 1.52 -15.95
C SER A 133 5.30 0.95 -17.15
N ILE A 134 5.89 -0.04 -17.83
CA ILE A 134 5.28 -0.71 -18.98
C ILE A 134 4.66 -2.02 -18.50
N ILE A 135 3.33 -2.03 -18.38
CA ILE A 135 2.62 -3.07 -17.64
C ILE A 135 1.69 -3.84 -18.56
N ARG A 136 1.71 -5.17 -18.47
CA ARG A 136 0.78 -6.02 -19.22
C ARG A 136 -0.68 -5.67 -18.89
N ASP A 137 -1.52 -5.65 -19.92
CA ASP A 137 -2.95 -5.33 -19.83
C ASP A 137 -3.72 -6.16 -18.78
N ASN A 138 -3.34 -7.42 -18.59
CA ASN A 138 -3.94 -8.33 -17.62
C ASN A 138 -3.28 -8.32 -16.24
N ASN A 139 -2.17 -7.58 -16.03
CA ASN A 139 -1.46 -7.53 -14.76
C ASN A 139 -2.03 -6.42 -13.84
N ILE A 140 -3.28 -6.62 -13.40
CA ILE A 140 -4.00 -5.67 -12.55
C ILE A 140 -3.24 -5.31 -11.25
N PRO A 141 -2.56 -6.24 -10.54
CA PRO A 141 -1.77 -5.88 -9.36
C PRO A 141 -0.67 -4.87 -9.65
N SER A 142 0.07 -5.02 -10.75
CA SER A 142 1.11 -4.08 -11.14
C SER A 142 0.51 -2.73 -11.54
N GLN A 143 -0.60 -2.72 -12.29
CA GLN A 143 -1.29 -1.47 -12.63
C GLN A 143 -1.69 -0.67 -11.38
N ARG A 144 -2.17 -1.37 -10.33
CA ARG A 144 -2.50 -0.74 -9.04
C ARG A 144 -1.27 -0.16 -8.34
N VAL A 145 -0.11 -0.80 -8.43
CA VAL A 145 1.14 -0.28 -7.86
C VAL A 145 1.55 1.01 -8.58
N ALA A 146 1.46 1.07 -9.91
CA ALA A 146 1.75 2.28 -10.68
C ALA A 146 0.79 3.43 -10.30
N LEU A 147 -0.52 3.17 -10.27
CA LEU A 147 -1.53 4.15 -9.91
C LEU A 147 -1.33 4.70 -8.47
N ARG A 148 -1.00 3.84 -7.49
CA ARG A 148 -0.71 4.27 -6.11
C ARG A 148 0.51 5.18 -5.99
N ASN A 149 1.40 5.06 -6.95
CA ASN A 149 2.62 5.84 -7.05
C ASN A 149 2.40 7.11 -7.90
N GLY A 150 1.14 7.46 -8.18
CA GLY A 150 0.70 8.63 -8.91
C GLY A 150 1.00 8.62 -10.40
N MET A 151 1.36 7.46 -10.96
CA MET A 151 1.44 7.32 -12.41
C MET A 151 0.04 7.29 -13.01
N ARG A 152 -0.15 8.02 -14.11
CA ARG A 152 -1.36 7.96 -14.94
C ARG A 152 -1.17 7.00 -16.10
N LYS A 153 -2.24 6.30 -16.48
CA LYS A 153 -2.24 5.50 -17.71
C LYS A 153 -2.24 6.43 -18.92
N ALA A 154 -1.26 6.27 -19.81
CA ALA A 154 -1.21 6.96 -21.09
C ALA A 154 -2.13 6.27 -22.12
N GLU A 155 -2.45 7.00 -23.17
CA GLU A 155 -3.06 6.43 -24.36
C GLU A 155 -2.05 5.58 -25.14
N GLY A 156 -2.56 4.56 -25.84
CA GLY A 156 -1.75 3.66 -26.65
C GLY A 156 -1.51 2.28 -26.01
N VAL A 157 -1.17 1.34 -26.88
CA VAL A 157 -0.89 -0.06 -26.53
C VAL A 157 0.35 -0.47 -27.31
N MET A 158 1.32 -1.07 -26.63
CA MET A 158 2.47 -1.71 -27.27
C MET A 158 2.31 -3.22 -27.15
N VAL A 159 2.31 -3.93 -28.28
CA VAL A 159 2.21 -5.39 -28.31
C VAL A 159 3.62 -5.98 -28.37
N LYS A 160 4.06 -6.60 -27.28
CA LYS A 160 5.30 -7.38 -27.24
C LYS A 160 5.00 -8.79 -27.74
N HIS A 161 5.92 -9.35 -28.52
CA HIS A 161 5.86 -10.74 -28.97
C HIS A 161 6.86 -11.55 -28.15
N TYR A 162 6.38 -12.44 -27.30
CA TYR A 162 7.24 -13.25 -26.44
C TYR A 162 6.70 -14.67 -26.29
N ARG A 163 7.59 -15.66 -26.50
CA ARG A 163 7.24 -17.10 -26.53
C ARG A 163 6.03 -17.41 -27.44
N GLY A 164 5.95 -16.73 -28.59
CA GLY A 164 4.86 -16.90 -29.56
C GLY A 164 3.51 -16.32 -29.14
N ALA A 165 3.42 -15.63 -28.00
CA ALA A 165 2.22 -14.94 -27.56
C ALA A 165 2.31 -13.44 -27.83
N GLU A 166 1.19 -12.85 -28.25
CA GLU A 166 0.99 -11.40 -28.24
C GLU A 166 0.69 -10.95 -26.82
N MET A 167 1.44 -9.96 -26.35
CA MET A 167 1.33 -9.43 -25.01
C MET A 167 1.10 -7.92 -25.08
N PRO A 168 -0.16 -7.48 -25.04
CA PRO A 168 -0.49 -6.05 -24.97
C PRO A 168 0.03 -5.46 -23.66
N HIS A 169 0.72 -4.32 -23.76
CA HIS A 169 1.19 -3.55 -22.62
C HIS A 169 0.65 -2.12 -22.69
N TRP A 170 0.35 -1.58 -21.51
CA TRP A 170 -0.04 -0.19 -21.31
C TRP A 170 1.10 0.57 -20.65
N LEU A 171 1.18 1.84 -21.01
CA LEU A 171 2.13 2.77 -20.41
C LEU A 171 1.49 3.47 -19.22
N TYR A 172 2.17 3.45 -18.08
CA TYR A 172 1.88 4.31 -16.95
C TYR A 172 3.04 5.28 -16.80
N LEU A 173 2.77 6.57 -16.61
CA LEU A 173 3.81 7.58 -16.53
C LEU A 173 3.50 8.66 -15.50
N THR A 174 4.55 9.31 -14.99
CA THR A 174 4.47 10.51 -14.15
C THR A 174 5.66 11.40 -14.44
N THR A 175 5.46 12.72 -14.37
CA THR A 175 6.57 13.68 -14.41
C THR A 175 7.13 13.93 -13.02
N ARG A 176 8.30 14.58 -12.95
CA ARG A 176 8.91 15.03 -11.68
C ARG A 176 7.98 15.99 -10.93
N GLU A 177 7.31 16.89 -11.64
CA GLU A 177 6.39 17.89 -11.06
C GLU A 177 5.17 17.20 -10.47
N GLU A 178 4.55 16.30 -11.23
CA GLU A 178 3.43 15.48 -10.76
C GLU A 178 3.84 14.68 -9.53
N PHE A 179 5.01 14.01 -9.58
CA PHE A 179 5.53 13.18 -8.49
C PHE A 179 5.85 13.99 -7.22
N SER A 180 6.46 15.17 -7.37
CA SER A 180 6.75 16.08 -6.26
C SER A 180 5.47 16.63 -5.64
N GLY A 181 4.39 16.76 -6.42
CA GLY A 181 3.05 17.07 -5.94
C GLY A 181 2.43 15.97 -5.08
N ILE A 182 2.84 14.71 -5.26
CA ILE A 182 2.44 13.57 -4.39
C ILE A 182 3.12 13.66 -3.03
N ASP A 183 4.37 14.17 -2.97
CA ASP A 183 5.17 14.35 -1.74
C ASP A 183 5.18 15.78 -1.19
N GLY A 184 4.31 16.67 -1.69
CA GLY A 184 4.05 18.03 -1.17
C GLY A 184 3.49 18.08 0.27
N GLY A 185 3.69 17.00 1.03
CA GLY A 185 3.33 16.81 2.41
C GLY A 185 4.50 16.52 3.37
N THR A 186 5.78 16.80 3.07
CA THR A 186 6.89 17.00 4.06
C THR A 186 8.21 17.32 3.34
N ASP A 187 9.08 18.29 3.65
CA ASP A 187 9.15 19.48 4.50
C ASP A 187 10.37 20.29 3.98
N GLY A 188 10.26 21.62 3.86
CA GLY A 188 11.43 22.50 3.65
C GLY A 188 11.15 23.80 2.89
N SER A 189 10.86 24.87 3.62
CA SER A 189 10.81 26.29 3.18
C SER A 189 9.55 26.83 2.49
N GLY A 190 8.40 26.15 2.62
CA GLY A 190 7.08 26.76 2.39
C GLY A 190 6.45 27.20 3.71
N SER A 191 6.09 28.48 3.85
CA SER A 191 5.40 29.03 5.02
C SER A 191 4.25 28.12 5.50
N GLY A 192 4.17 27.86 6.80
CA GLY A 192 3.09 27.07 7.43
C GLY A 192 1.69 27.66 7.22
N LYS A 193 1.11 27.42 6.06
CA LYS A 193 -0.29 27.76 5.75
C LYS A 193 -1.06 26.49 5.40
N ASN A 194 -1.94 26.11 6.32
CA ASN A 194 -3.09 25.20 6.19
C ASN A 194 -2.85 23.77 5.67
N ARG A 195 -2.30 22.88 6.50
CA ARG A 195 -2.63 21.45 6.38
C ARG A 195 -4.07 21.26 6.84
N ARG A 196 -4.94 20.71 5.98
CA ARG A 196 -6.35 20.46 6.28
C ARG A 196 -6.70 18.99 6.11
N ILE A 197 -7.32 18.43 7.14
CA ILE A 197 -8.02 17.15 7.08
C ILE A 197 -9.41 17.46 6.57
N LEU A 198 -9.68 17.08 5.32
CA LEU A 198 -11.01 17.18 4.74
C LEU A 198 -11.85 16.03 5.28
N THR A 199 -12.97 16.34 5.90
CA THR A 199 -13.86 15.36 6.54
C THR A 199 -15.23 15.32 5.87
N VAL A 200 -15.81 14.13 5.76
CA VAL A 200 -17.15 13.91 5.21
C VAL A 200 -17.92 12.90 6.05
N HIS A 201 -19.23 13.09 6.12
CA HIS A 201 -20.16 12.19 6.82
C HIS A 201 -20.65 11.10 5.87
N TYR A 202 -20.45 9.84 6.25
CA TYR A 202 -20.90 8.66 5.52
C TYR A 202 -21.96 7.91 6.35
N GLN A 203 -23.09 7.60 5.74
CA GLN A 203 -24.17 6.86 6.40
C GLN A 203 -24.03 5.36 6.15
N ALA A 204 -23.49 4.62 7.12
CA ALA A 204 -23.46 3.17 7.07
C ALA A 204 -24.81 2.57 7.54
N PRO A 205 -25.13 1.31 7.18
CA PRO A 205 -26.34 0.63 7.65
C PRO A 205 -26.46 0.51 9.18
N CYS A 206 -25.35 0.53 9.89
CA CYS A 206 -25.29 0.36 11.35
C CYS A 206 -24.86 1.62 12.11
N GLY A 207 -24.81 2.78 11.47
CA GLY A 207 -24.46 4.05 12.12
C GLY A 207 -23.79 5.04 11.19
N GLU A 208 -23.70 6.29 11.62
CA GLU A 208 -22.98 7.33 10.90
C GLU A 208 -21.47 7.25 11.20
N MET A 209 -20.65 7.43 10.16
CA MET A 209 -19.20 7.46 10.23
C MET A 209 -18.67 8.80 9.70
N LEU A 210 -17.62 9.29 10.34
CA LEU A 210 -16.81 10.41 9.85
C LEU A 210 -15.59 9.85 9.11
N LEU A 211 -15.48 10.19 7.84
CA LEU A 211 -14.30 9.89 7.02
C LEU A 211 -13.43 11.14 6.95
N GLY A 212 -12.11 10.97 6.87
CA GLY A 212 -11.20 12.11 6.76
C GLY A 212 -9.92 11.78 6.01
N SER A 213 -9.51 12.71 5.15
CA SER A 213 -8.31 12.59 4.33
C SER A 213 -7.36 13.76 4.53
N LEU A 214 -6.06 13.48 4.54
CA LEU A 214 -5.00 14.47 4.41
C LEU A 214 -4.27 14.19 3.09
N GLY A 215 -4.49 15.05 2.09
CA GLY A 215 -4.03 14.79 0.72
C GLY A 215 -4.71 13.55 0.12
N ASP A 216 -3.91 12.63 -0.41
CA ASP A 216 -4.36 11.40 -1.08
C ASP A 216 -4.54 10.20 -0.14
N ARG A 217 -4.40 10.41 1.19
CA ARG A 217 -4.44 9.33 2.19
C ARG A 217 -5.61 9.47 3.15
N LEU A 218 -6.23 8.34 3.47
CA LEU A 218 -7.27 8.23 4.50
C LEU A 218 -6.61 8.23 5.88
N CYS A 219 -6.96 9.18 6.74
CA CYS A 219 -6.45 9.29 8.11
C CYS A 219 -7.52 9.10 9.19
N LEU A 220 -8.80 9.15 8.80
CA LEU A 220 -9.96 8.96 9.67
C LEU A 220 -11.05 8.16 8.93
N CYS A 221 -11.61 7.19 9.61
CA CYS A 221 -12.81 6.44 9.25
C CYS A 221 -13.34 5.86 10.57
N ASP A 222 -14.17 6.61 11.28
CA ASP A 222 -14.63 6.17 12.60
C ASP A 222 -16.05 6.65 12.89
N TRP A 223 -16.68 6.05 13.88
CA TRP A 223 -18.09 6.32 14.22
C TRP A 223 -18.26 7.71 14.81
N THR A 224 -19.30 8.44 14.43
CA THR A 224 -19.57 9.79 14.99
C THR A 224 -20.12 9.72 16.41
N HIS A 225 -20.87 8.66 16.72
CA HIS A 225 -21.35 8.34 18.05
C HIS A 225 -20.31 7.55 18.85
N GLU A 226 -19.18 8.18 19.18
CA GLU A 226 -18.21 7.62 20.14
C GLU A 226 -18.72 7.78 21.58
N LEU A 227 -18.30 6.85 22.46
CA LEU A 227 -18.34 7.03 23.93
C LEU A 227 -17.65 8.33 24.39
N HIS A 228 -16.74 8.89 23.58
CA HIS A 228 -16.02 10.14 23.82
C HIS A 228 -15.91 11.00 22.54
N PRO A 229 -16.93 11.80 22.20
CA PRO A 229 -16.99 12.56 20.94
C PRO A 229 -15.72 13.38 20.66
N GLY A 230 -15.16 13.22 19.46
CA GLY A 230 -14.02 14.02 18.98
C GLY A 230 -12.66 13.64 19.56
N ARG A 231 -12.53 12.63 20.43
CA ARG A 231 -11.24 12.22 21.00
C ARG A 231 -10.26 11.78 19.92
N VAL A 232 -10.71 10.93 19.00
CA VAL A 232 -9.89 10.42 17.88
C VAL A 232 -9.56 11.56 16.93
N ALA A 233 -10.55 12.33 16.49
CA ALA A 233 -10.36 13.47 15.59
C ALA A 233 -9.40 14.53 16.16
N ASN A 234 -9.54 14.92 17.44
CA ASN A 234 -8.66 15.88 18.09
C ASN A 234 -7.22 15.37 18.22
N ARG A 235 -7.05 14.06 18.46
CA ARG A 235 -5.72 13.44 18.44
C ARG A 235 -5.10 13.52 17.05
N LEU A 236 -5.86 13.24 15.99
CA LEU A 236 -5.37 13.33 14.61
C LEU A 236 -4.92 14.75 14.27
N ARG A 237 -5.74 15.76 14.55
CA ARG A 237 -5.38 17.18 14.33
C ARG A 237 -4.05 17.55 14.98
N ARG A 238 -3.85 17.12 16.23
CA ARG A 238 -2.61 17.37 17.00
C ARG A 238 -1.40 16.62 16.44
N ILE A 239 -1.52 15.34 16.12
CA ILE A 239 -0.40 14.53 15.60
C ILE A 239 -0.02 15.00 14.20
N LEU A 240 -1.01 15.27 13.34
CA LEU A 240 -0.82 15.64 11.95
C LEU A 240 -0.56 17.14 11.75
N LYS A 241 -0.71 17.94 12.82
CA LYS A 241 -0.61 19.41 12.80
C LYS A 241 -1.49 20.01 11.70
N ALA A 242 -2.75 19.60 11.68
CA ALA A 242 -3.72 19.93 10.64
C ALA A 242 -5.06 20.35 11.24
N GLU A 243 -5.72 21.30 10.59
CA GLU A 243 -7.09 21.70 10.90
C GLU A 243 -8.08 20.74 10.25
N SER A 244 -9.30 20.62 10.78
CA SER A 244 -10.37 19.85 10.13
C SER A 244 -11.29 20.78 9.36
N GLU A 245 -11.61 20.42 8.12
CA GLU A 245 -12.61 21.10 7.30
C GLU A 245 -13.73 20.11 7.00
N ASP A 246 -14.93 20.43 7.46
CA ASP A 246 -16.12 19.62 7.21
C ASP A 246 -16.68 19.96 5.82
N CYS A 247 -16.69 18.96 4.95
CA CYS A 247 -17.18 19.06 3.58
C CYS A 247 -18.63 18.55 3.45
N GLY A 248 -19.28 18.15 4.54
CA GLY A 248 -20.68 17.71 4.58
C GLY A 248 -20.85 16.21 4.33
N GLN A 249 -22.02 15.83 3.81
CA GLN A 249 -22.43 14.43 3.64
C GLN A 249 -22.04 13.88 2.28
N ILE A 250 -21.51 12.66 2.25
CA ILE A 250 -21.14 11.91 1.05
C ILE A 250 -22.02 10.66 0.91
N SER A 251 -22.40 10.31 -0.31
CA SER A 251 -23.14 9.08 -0.62
C SER A 251 -22.52 8.37 -1.84
N GLY A 252 -22.68 7.05 -1.93
CA GLY A 252 -22.16 6.25 -3.04
C GLY A 252 -22.71 6.64 -4.41
N ASP A 253 -23.88 7.29 -4.44
CA ASP A 253 -24.58 7.72 -5.65
C ASP A 253 -24.40 9.22 -5.98
N THR A 254 -23.59 9.97 -5.23
CA THR A 254 -23.44 11.42 -5.43
C THR A 254 -22.85 11.73 -6.83
N PRO A 255 -23.60 12.35 -7.76
CA PRO A 255 -23.07 12.70 -9.07
C PRO A 255 -22.21 13.96 -8.96
N GLY A 256 -20.90 13.83 -9.18
CA GLY A 256 -19.98 14.97 -9.24
C GLY A 256 -18.58 14.62 -8.72
N GLN A 257 -17.71 14.16 -9.61
CA GLN A 257 -16.30 13.82 -9.34
C GLN A 257 -15.41 15.01 -8.91
N SER A 258 -15.98 16.19 -8.63
CA SER A 258 -15.21 17.43 -8.41
C SER A 258 -15.33 18.07 -7.02
N ALA A 259 -16.19 17.57 -6.12
CA ALA A 259 -16.41 18.21 -4.82
C ALA A 259 -15.61 17.59 -3.66
N PHE A 260 -15.20 16.33 -3.78
CA PHE A 260 -14.52 15.59 -2.71
C PHE A 260 -13.21 14.96 -3.21
N PRO A 261 -12.21 14.78 -2.33
CA PRO A 261 -11.00 14.03 -2.66
C PRO A 261 -11.31 12.61 -3.12
N GLU A 262 -10.61 12.15 -4.15
CA GLU A 262 -10.76 10.80 -4.72
C GLU A 262 -10.65 9.70 -3.66
N ILE A 263 -9.77 9.86 -2.67
CA ILE A 263 -9.62 8.90 -1.57
C ILE A 263 -10.90 8.75 -0.73
N LEU A 264 -11.68 9.81 -0.53
CA LEU A 264 -12.93 9.76 0.22
C LEU A 264 -14.03 9.08 -0.61
N LEU A 265 -14.16 9.44 -1.89
CA LEU A 265 -15.09 8.79 -2.83
C LEU A 265 -14.81 7.28 -2.91
N ARG A 266 -13.54 6.91 -3.04
CA ARG A 266 -13.10 5.52 -3.07
C ARG A 266 -13.40 4.80 -1.76
N THR A 267 -13.19 5.45 -0.62
CA THR A 267 -13.48 4.87 0.70
C THR A 267 -14.96 4.56 0.84
N VAL A 268 -15.85 5.47 0.43
CA VAL A 268 -17.30 5.25 0.43
C VAL A 268 -17.66 4.04 -0.43
N ARG A 269 -17.17 3.98 -1.67
CA ARG A 269 -17.42 2.84 -2.55
C ARG A 269 -16.98 1.50 -1.93
N GLU A 270 -15.77 1.45 -1.37
CA GLU A 270 -15.28 0.21 -0.74
C GLU A 270 -16.09 -0.16 0.53
N LEU A 271 -16.58 0.82 1.29
CA LEU A 271 -17.48 0.57 2.41
C LEU A 271 -18.84 0.05 1.94
N ASP A 272 -19.43 0.61 0.88
CA ASP A 272 -20.70 0.14 0.32
C ASP A 272 -20.60 -1.29 -0.22
N GLU A 273 -19.49 -1.65 -0.88
CA GLU A 273 -19.20 -3.03 -1.28
C GLU A 273 -19.05 -3.96 -0.06
N TYR A 274 -18.40 -3.50 1.01
CA TYR A 274 -18.24 -4.27 2.26
C TYR A 274 -19.60 -4.54 2.93
N PHE A 275 -20.46 -3.53 3.04
CA PHE A 275 -21.79 -3.69 3.64
C PHE A 275 -22.73 -4.56 2.81
N ARG A 276 -22.49 -4.69 1.50
CA ARG A 276 -23.18 -5.64 0.61
C ARG A 276 -22.59 -7.05 0.62
N GLY A 277 -21.45 -7.28 1.30
CA GLY A 277 -20.75 -8.57 1.32
C GLY A 277 -19.93 -8.84 0.06
N GLU A 278 -19.79 -7.87 -0.84
CA GLU A 278 -19.04 -7.97 -2.09
C GLU A 278 -17.53 -7.77 -1.87
N ARG A 279 -17.16 -7.09 -0.77
CA ARG A 279 -15.77 -6.83 -0.39
C ARG A 279 -15.42 -7.46 0.95
N LYS A 280 -14.32 -8.21 0.96
CA LYS A 280 -13.73 -8.82 2.17
C LYS A 280 -12.42 -8.17 2.63
N GLU A 281 -11.78 -7.41 1.73
CA GLU A 281 -10.48 -6.77 1.97
C GLU A 281 -10.48 -5.32 1.46
N PHE A 282 -9.80 -4.44 2.20
CA PHE A 282 -9.63 -3.03 1.83
C PHE A 282 -8.21 -2.75 1.37
N ASP A 283 -8.09 -1.89 0.36
CA ASP A 283 -6.81 -1.61 -0.29
C ASP A 283 -6.57 -0.10 -0.47
N LEU A 284 -6.90 0.65 0.58
CA LEU A 284 -6.84 2.10 0.63
C LEU A 284 -5.47 2.60 1.13
N PRO A 285 -4.92 3.70 0.58
CA PRO A 285 -3.73 4.35 1.14
C PRO A 285 -4.06 4.99 2.49
N LEU A 286 -3.53 4.40 3.57
CA LEU A 286 -3.79 4.86 4.94
C LEU A 286 -2.66 5.75 5.47
N LEU A 287 -3.02 6.80 6.21
CA LEU A 287 -2.12 7.61 7.02
C LEU A 287 -2.34 7.31 8.50
N LEU A 288 -1.53 6.40 9.05
CA LEU A 288 -1.64 5.98 10.46
C LEU A 288 -0.96 6.97 11.40
N ALA A 289 -1.75 7.71 12.16
CA ALA A 289 -1.29 8.67 13.16
C ALA A 289 -1.34 8.09 14.59
N GLY A 290 -0.26 7.43 15.00
CA GLY A 290 -0.10 6.84 16.33
C GLY A 290 1.34 6.57 16.69
N SER A 291 1.58 6.09 17.91
CA SER A 291 2.91 5.61 18.33
C SER A 291 3.32 4.36 17.56
N GLU A 292 4.61 4.04 17.54
CA GLU A 292 5.09 2.80 16.91
C GLU A 292 4.43 1.55 17.50
N PHE A 293 4.16 1.54 18.81
CA PHE A 293 3.39 0.46 19.44
C PHE A 293 1.97 0.36 18.86
N GLN A 294 1.27 1.48 18.72
CA GLN A 294 -0.08 1.51 18.15
C GLN A 294 -0.09 1.05 16.69
N LYS A 295 0.84 1.54 15.87
CA LYS A 295 0.97 1.15 14.47
C LYS A 295 1.20 -0.36 14.31
N ARG A 296 2.02 -0.98 15.16
CA ARG A 296 2.21 -2.44 15.16
C ARG A 296 0.92 -3.20 15.49
N VAL A 297 0.18 -2.75 16.51
CA VAL A 297 -1.13 -3.34 16.84
C VAL A 297 -2.08 -3.24 15.65
N TRP A 298 -2.18 -2.05 15.03
CA TRP A 298 -3.05 -1.82 13.88
C TRP A 298 -2.65 -2.62 12.63
N GLN A 299 -1.35 -2.80 12.39
CA GLN A 299 -0.87 -3.68 11.33
C GLN A 299 -1.29 -5.13 11.58
N GLN A 300 -1.24 -5.59 12.83
CA GLN A 300 -1.68 -6.93 13.19
C GLN A 300 -3.19 -7.12 13.04
N LEU A 301 -4.00 -6.08 13.29
CA LEU A 301 -5.45 -6.13 13.05
C LEU A 301 -5.78 -6.47 11.59
N ARG A 302 -5.00 -5.93 10.63
CA ARG A 302 -5.21 -6.19 9.19
C ARG A 302 -5.05 -7.65 8.81
N LEU A 303 -4.32 -8.43 9.61
CA LEU A 303 -4.07 -9.85 9.35
C LEU A 303 -5.19 -10.75 9.87
N ILE A 304 -6.16 -10.21 10.63
CA ILE A 304 -7.31 -10.98 11.11
C ILE A 304 -8.26 -11.18 9.93
N PRO A 305 -8.51 -12.41 9.45
CA PRO A 305 -9.34 -12.64 8.26
C PRO A 305 -10.80 -12.18 8.44
N TYR A 306 -11.46 -11.90 7.32
CA TYR A 306 -12.91 -11.62 7.30
C TYR A 306 -13.71 -12.78 7.91
N GLY A 307 -14.65 -12.48 8.80
CA GLY A 307 -15.47 -13.48 9.48
C GLY A 307 -14.77 -14.23 10.63
N GLN A 308 -13.50 -13.92 10.89
CA GLN A 308 -12.75 -14.48 12.01
C GLN A 308 -12.57 -13.47 13.15
N THR A 309 -12.45 -13.99 14.36
CA THR A 309 -12.22 -13.19 15.56
C THR A 309 -11.01 -13.69 16.32
N VAL A 310 -10.32 -12.79 17.01
CA VAL A 310 -9.23 -13.11 17.94
C VAL A 310 -9.48 -12.44 19.29
N SER A 311 -8.90 -12.99 20.35
CA SER A 311 -8.90 -12.37 21.66
C SER A 311 -7.82 -11.29 21.78
N TYR A 312 -7.99 -10.37 22.74
CA TYR A 312 -6.93 -9.40 23.08
C TYR A 312 -5.62 -10.09 23.51
N GLY A 313 -5.69 -11.27 24.13
CA GLY A 313 -4.52 -12.06 24.52
C GLY A 313 -3.77 -12.61 23.31
N GLU A 314 -4.49 -13.18 22.34
CA GLU A 314 -3.91 -13.66 21.08
C GLU A 314 -3.30 -12.53 20.27
N LEU A 315 -3.98 -11.38 20.18
CA LEU A 315 -3.44 -10.19 19.53
C LEU A 315 -2.15 -9.71 20.20
N ALA A 316 -2.10 -9.72 21.53
CA ALA A 316 -0.90 -9.36 22.28
C ALA A 316 0.26 -10.34 22.07
N ALA A 317 -0.02 -11.64 22.00
CA ALA A 317 0.97 -12.65 21.68
C ALA A 317 1.51 -12.48 20.25
N ALA A 318 0.63 -12.24 19.28
CA ALA A 318 0.98 -12.11 17.87
C ALA A 318 1.94 -10.94 17.57
N ILE A 319 1.87 -9.86 18.34
CA ILE A 319 2.79 -8.72 18.23
C ILE A 319 4.07 -8.87 19.08
N GLY A 320 4.29 -10.04 19.69
CA GLY A 320 5.44 -10.30 20.57
C GLY A 320 5.37 -9.62 21.94
N ALA A 321 4.17 -9.24 22.40
CA ALA A 321 3.97 -8.55 23.68
C ALA A 321 2.89 -9.22 24.56
N PRO A 322 2.99 -10.53 24.88
CA PRO A 322 1.93 -11.31 25.55
C PRO A 322 1.55 -10.77 26.94
N LYS A 323 2.45 -10.08 27.64
CA LYS A 323 2.19 -9.46 28.95
C LYS A 323 1.49 -8.10 28.87
N SER A 324 1.26 -7.57 27.67
CA SER A 324 0.81 -6.19 27.43
C SER A 324 -0.65 -6.09 26.97
N VAL A 325 -1.51 -7.03 27.36
CA VAL A 325 -2.92 -7.11 26.92
C VAL A 325 -3.68 -5.80 27.09
N ARG A 326 -3.55 -5.11 28.23
CA ARG A 326 -4.21 -3.81 28.46
C ARG A 326 -3.69 -2.72 27.52
N ALA A 327 -2.39 -2.69 27.25
CA ALA A 327 -1.80 -1.73 26.32
C ALA A 327 -2.26 -2.00 24.88
N VAL A 328 -2.39 -3.26 24.49
CA VAL A 328 -2.95 -3.69 23.20
C VAL A 328 -4.41 -3.29 23.08
N ALA A 329 -5.22 -3.52 24.13
CA ALA A 329 -6.62 -3.09 24.15
C ALA A 329 -6.75 -1.56 24.00
N ASN A 330 -5.92 -0.80 24.72
CA ASN A 330 -5.86 0.66 24.57
C ASN A 330 -5.43 1.10 23.16
N ALA A 331 -4.47 0.41 22.56
CA ALA A 331 -4.04 0.70 21.18
C ALA A 331 -5.13 0.35 20.15
N ASN A 332 -5.85 -0.77 20.33
CA ASN A 332 -7.00 -1.15 19.52
C ASN A 332 -8.11 -0.10 19.58
N GLY A 333 -8.47 0.35 20.79
CA GLY A 333 -9.45 1.42 20.99
C GLY A 333 -9.00 2.80 20.51
N ALA A 334 -7.71 2.96 20.20
CA ALA A 334 -7.17 4.18 19.63
C ALA A 334 -7.10 4.12 18.09
N ASN A 335 -7.60 3.06 17.45
CA ASN A 335 -7.71 2.98 16.00
C ASN A 335 -8.64 4.07 15.47
N ALA A 336 -8.20 4.85 14.49
CA ALA A 336 -9.00 5.90 13.85
C ALA A 336 -9.61 5.46 12.51
N ILE A 337 -9.39 4.22 12.11
CA ILE A 337 -9.79 3.70 10.80
C ILE A 337 -10.56 2.39 11.00
N SER A 338 -11.68 2.49 11.71
CA SER A 338 -12.64 1.41 11.96
C SER A 338 -13.07 0.71 10.67
N ILE A 339 -13.46 -0.57 10.78
CA ILE A 339 -13.79 -1.49 9.68
C ILE A 339 -12.59 -1.85 8.80
N ILE A 340 -11.91 -0.85 8.23
CA ILE A 340 -10.75 -1.01 7.35
C ILE A 340 -9.55 -1.59 8.10
N LEU A 341 -9.28 -1.07 9.31
CA LEU A 341 -8.49 -1.76 10.33
C LEU A 341 -9.50 -2.44 11.27
N PRO A 342 -9.69 -3.77 11.19
CA PRO A 342 -10.88 -4.44 11.71
C PRO A 342 -10.83 -4.66 13.24
N CYS A 343 -10.84 -3.57 14.00
CA CYS A 343 -10.83 -3.60 15.47
C CYS A 343 -12.08 -4.26 16.08
N HIS A 344 -13.18 -4.39 15.32
CA HIS A 344 -14.38 -5.12 15.72
C HIS A 344 -14.17 -6.63 15.81
N ARG A 345 -13.15 -7.18 15.15
CA ARG A 345 -12.80 -8.62 15.19
C ARG A 345 -12.06 -9.03 16.46
N VAL A 346 -11.70 -8.09 17.33
CA VAL A 346 -11.01 -8.37 18.60
C VAL A 346 -12.02 -8.46 19.73
N ILE A 347 -12.11 -9.61 20.42
CA ILE A 347 -13.12 -9.89 21.46
C ILE A 347 -12.48 -10.33 22.79
N GLY A 348 -13.31 -10.53 23.82
CA GLY A 348 -12.88 -11.16 25.07
C GLY A 348 -12.51 -12.63 24.84
N SER A 349 -11.59 -13.18 25.64
CA SER A 349 -11.21 -14.60 25.57
C SER A 349 -12.35 -15.55 25.94
N ASP A 350 -13.36 -15.05 26.64
CA ASP A 350 -14.61 -15.73 26.98
C ASP A 350 -15.68 -15.59 25.89
N GLY A 351 -15.36 -14.96 24.76
CA GLY A 351 -16.29 -14.67 23.67
C GLY A 351 -17.10 -13.38 23.88
N SER A 352 -16.89 -12.64 24.97
CA SER A 352 -17.63 -11.41 25.24
C SER A 352 -17.32 -10.29 24.24
N LEU A 353 -18.37 -9.60 23.77
CA LEU A 353 -18.24 -8.39 22.97
C LEU A 353 -17.98 -7.20 23.90
N THR A 354 -16.70 -6.93 24.18
CA THR A 354 -16.28 -5.79 24.99
C THR A 354 -15.63 -4.72 24.12
N GLY A 355 -15.92 -3.45 24.43
CA GLY A 355 -15.23 -2.26 23.90
C GLY A 355 -15.25 -2.11 22.37
N TYR A 356 -15.92 -1.07 21.88
CA TYR A 356 -15.88 -0.68 20.47
C TYR A 356 -16.20 0.80 20.32
N GLY A 357 -15.51 1.50 19.40
CA GLY A 357 -15.72 2.93 19.14
C GLY A 357 -17.18 3.24 18.82
N GLY A 358 -17.82 2.42 17.98
CA GLY A 358 -19.24 2.54 17.60
C GLY A 358 -20.22 1.81 18.53
N GLY A 359 -19.79 1.34 19.70
CA GLY A 359 -20.63 0.57 20.62
C GLY A 359 -20.79 -0.92 20.29
N THR A 360 -21.27 -1.70 21.26
CA THR A 360 -21.34 -3.16 21.14
C THR A 360 -22.37 -3.64 20.12
N ASP A 361 -23.43 -2.87 19.86
CA ASP A 361 -24.45 -3.24 18.87
C ASP A 361 -23.91 -3.15 17.45
N THR A 362 -23.19 -2.07 17.12
CA THR A 362 -22.45 -1.93 15.86
C THR A 362 -21.42 -3.04 15.68
N LYS A 363 -20.66 -3.37 16.75
CA LYS A 363 -19.71 -4.48 16.72
C LYS A 363 -20.39 -5.82 16.42
N ARG A 364 -21.54 -6.08 17.06
CA ARG A 364 -22.34 -7.29 16.81
C ARG A 364 -22.82 -7.33 15.36
N TYR A 365 -23.39 -6.24 14.86
CA TYR A 365 -23.85 -6.13 13.47
C TYR A 365 -22.74 -6.46 12.47
N LEU A 366 -21.54 -5.88 12.64
CA LEU A 366 -20.41 -6.13 11.74
C LEU A 366 -19.99 -7.60 11.77
N LEU A 367 -19.90 -8.20 12.95
CA LEU A 367 -19.53 -9.62 13.08
C LEU A 367 -20.58 -10.56 12.47
N GLU A 368 -21.87 -10.22 12.58
CA GLU A 368 -22.96 -10.98 11.97
C GLU A 368 -22.97 -10.84 10.44
N LEU A 369 -22.76 -9.62 9.93
CA LEU A 369 -22.57 -9.35 8.51
C LEU A 369 -21.43 -10.21 7.94
N GLU A 370 -20.28 -10.21 8.61
CA GLU A 370 -19.11 -10.98 8.14
C GLU A 370 -19.29 -12.49 8.25
N LYS A 371 -20.17 -12.99 9.13
CA LYS A 371 -20.50 -14.42 9.21
C LYS A 371 -21.49 -14.86 8.12
N LYS A 372 -22.27 -13.93 7.57
CA LYS A 372 -23.31 -14.22 6.58
C LYS A 372 -22.73 -14.51 5.18
N TYR A 373 -21.60 -13.91 4.85
CA TYR A 373 -20.95 -13.95 3.53
C TYR A 373 -19.54 -14.53 3.59
#